data_AF-A0A4Z0A6J3-F1
#
_entry.id   AF-A0A4Z0A6J3-F1
#
_cell.length_a   1.000
_cell.length_b   1.000
_cell.length_c   1.000
_cell.angle_alpha   90.00
_cell.angle_beta   90.00
_cell.angle_gamma   90.00
#
_symmetry.space_group_name_H-M   'P 1'
#
loop_
_entity.id
_entity.type
_entity.pdbx_description
1 polymer ?
#
loop_
_entity_poly.entity_id
_entity_poly.type
_entity_poly.pdbx_seq_one_letter_code
_entity_poly.pdbx_strand_id
1 'polypeptide(L)'
;MPYSHHSHSGQFCKHATGTLEEVVQEAIHQGFEVYGLTEHVPRYRREDLYPEEFDAFVAEARRVQAAYTSQIQLLVGLETDLITERDLVGLSDILERHGDGIDYLVGSVHHVHGIPIDFDRETFQRCLASIPNSADMSDEDRTGVFLEMYFDAQYEVMQRFKPEIVGHIDLCRLYTPTLDLRAYAAAWSKLTRNVELPRHTARCSK
;
A
#
# COMPACT_ATOMS: atom_id res chain seq x y z
N MET A 1 -7.63 -15.23 18.66
CA MET A 1 -8.15 -15.61 17.34
C MET A 1 -7.51 -14.67 16.33
N PRO A 2 -7.01 -15.17 15.18
CA PRO A 2 -6.21 -14.36 14.27
C PRO A 2 -7.07 -13.40 13.44
N TYR A 3 -6.50 -12.22 13.19
CA TYR A 3 -7.08 -11.17 12.35
C TYR A 3 -6.06 -10.80 11.27
N SER A 4 -6.53 -10.57 10.05
CA SER A 4 -5.74 -9.91 9.01
C SER A 4 -6.54 -8.76 8.43
N HIS A 5 -5.86 -7.65 8.15
CA HIS A 5 -6.44 -6.49 7.47
C HIS A 5 -5.67 -6.17 6.18
N HIS A 6 -4.98 -7.17 5.62
CA HIS A 6 -4.25 -7.02 4.38
C HIS A 6 -4.14 -8.38 3.70
N SER A 7 -4.66 -8.49 2.48
CA SER A 7 -4.46 -9.67 1.63
C SER A 7 -4.66 -9.34 0.15
N HIS A 8 -4.14 -10.25 -0.69
CA HIS A 8 -4.26 -10.21 -2.14
C HIS A 8 -4.63 -11.57 -2.69
N SER A 9 -5.27 -11.59 -3.85
CA SER A 9 -5.63 -12.77 -4.62
C SER A 9 -5.02 -12.70 -6.02
N GLY A 10 -4.61 -13.85 -6.56
CA GLY A 10 -4.09 -13.93 -7.93
C GLY A 10 -5.10 -13.51 -9.00
N GLN A 11 -6.40 -13.50 -8.68
CA GLN A 11 -7.47 -13.05 -9.57
C GLN A 11 -7.41 -11.56 -9.90
N PHE A 12 -6.91 -10.72 -8.96
CA PHE A 12 -6.86 -9.27 -9.13
C PHE A 12 -5.44 -8.70 -8.93
N CYS A 13 -4.46 -9.55 -8.58
CA CYS A 13 -3.11 -9.15 -8.26
C CYS A 13 -2.10 -10.11 -8.90
N LYS A 14 -1.36 -9.63 -9.92
CA LYS A 14 -0.49 -10.48 -10.78
C LYS A 14 0.67 -11.19 -10.06
N HIS A 15 0.95 -10.79 -8.82
CA HIS A 15 2.00 -11.34 -7.98
C HIS A 15 1.46 -12.10 -6.75
N ALA A 16 0.13 -12.28 -6.69
CA ALA A 16 -0.54 -13.19 -5.78
C ALA A 16 -1.01 -14.46 -6.51
N THR A 17 -1.60 -15.39 -5.77
CA THR A 17 -2.06 -16.69 -6.31
C THR A 17 -3.47 -17.00 -5.85
N GLY A 18 -4.21 -17.79 -6.63
CA GLY A 18 -5.57 -18.21 -6.31
C GLY A 18 -6.64 -17.15 -6.60
N THR A 19 -7.89 -17.58 -6.59
CA THR A 19 -9.06 -16.71 -6.66
C THR A 19 -9.34 -16.02 -5.33
N LEU A 20 -10.10 -14.93 -5.34
CA LEU A 20 -10.48 -14.23 -4.12
C LEU A 20 -11.24 -15.16 -3.14
N GLU A 21 -12.10 -16.03 -3.68
CA GLU A 21 -12.85 -17.00 -2.89
C GLU A 21 -11.96 -18.10 -2.30
N GLU A 22 -10.95 -18.60 -3.04
CA GLU A 22 -9.97 -19.56 -2.50
C GLU A 22 -9.16 -18.96 -1.34
N VAL A 23 -8.77 -17.68 -1.43
CA VAL A 23 -8.09 -16.97 -0.33
C VAL A 23 -8.99 -16.90 0.91
N VAL A 24 -10.28 -16.59 0.75
CA VAL A 24 -11.25 -16.55 1.86
C VAL A 24 -11.47 -17.92 2.47
N GLN A 25 -11.61 -18.96 1.65
CA GLN A 25 -11.76 -20.33 2.13
C GLN A 25 -10.54 -20.78 2.95
N GLU A 26 -9.34 -20.41 2.52
CA GLU A 26 -8.12 -20.69 3.28
C GLU A 26 -8.08 -19.88 4.58
N ALA A 27 -8.49 -18.61 4.58
CA ALA A 27 -8.59 -17.81 5.81
C ALA A 27 -9.56 -18.45 6.83
N ILE A 28 -10.71 -18.97 6.37
CA ILE A 28 -11.65 -19.72 7.21
C ILE A 28 -11.01 -21.00 7.75
N HIS A 29 -10.33 -21.76 6.89
CA HIS A 29 -9.65 -23.00 7.27
C HIS A 29 -8.56 -22.76 8.34
N GLN A 30 -7.84 -21.65 8.25
CA GLN A 30 -6.85 -21.21 9.24
C GLN A 30 -7.47 -20.59 10.50
N GLY A 31 -8.80 -20.45 10.55
CA GLY A 31 -9.53 -19.98 11.72
C GLY A 31 -9.50 -18.47 11.95
N PHE A 32 -9.32 -17.66 10.89
CA PHE A 32 -9.43 -16.20 10.99
C PHE A 32 -10.85 -15.76 11.33
N GLU A 33 -10.98 -14.79 12.23
CA GLU A 33 -12.27 -14.19 12.57
C GLU A 33 -12.59 -12.97 11.71
N VAL A 34 -11.59 -12.14 11.44
CA VAL A 34 -11.69 -10.98 10.54
C VAL A 34 -10.59 -11.08 9.49
N TYR A 35 -10.97 -10.85 8.23
CA TYR A 35 -10.06 -10.91 7.11
C TYR A 35 -10.31 -9.79 6.10
N GLY A 36 -9.26 -9.03 5.81
CA GLY A 36 -9.26 -7.90 4.89
C GLY A 36 -8.95 -8.30 3.47
N LEU A 37 -9.82 -7.95 2.53
CA LEU A 37 -9.62 -8.10 1.08
C LEU A 37 -9.14 -6.75 0.54
N THR A 38 -7.84 -6.58 0.26
CA THR A 38 -7.24 -5.25 0.04
C THR A 38 -6.42 -5.23 -1.24
N GLU A 39 -7.08 -5.47 -2.37
CA GLU A 39 -6.37 -5.45 -3.64
C GLU A 39 -5.76 -4.08 -3.94
N HIS A 40 -4.69 -4.08 -4.73
CA HIS A 40 -4.06 -2.84 -5.15
C HIS A 40 -5.04 -2.00 -5.96
N VAL A 41 -5.01 -0.69 -5.72
CA VAL A 41 -5.68 0.27 -6.59
C VAL A 41 -5.13 0.14 -8.03
N PRO A 42 -5.97 0.31 -9.06
CA PRO A 42 -5.52 0.33 -10.45
C PRO A 42 -4.40 1.33 -10.65
N ARG A 43 -3.39 0.97 -11.44
CA ARG A 43 -2.33 1.89 -11.86
C ARG A 43 -2.78 2.63 -13.11
N TYR A 44 -2.48 3.93 -13.25
CA TYR A 44 -3.11 4.77 -14.29
C TYR A 44 -2.25 4.98 -15.54
N ARG A 45 -1.21 4.16 -15.74
CA ARG A 45 -0.44 4.11 -16.98
C ARG A 45 -1.10 3.17 -17.99
N ARG A 46 -1.03 3.51 -19.29
CA ARG A 46 -1.65 2.71 -20.38
C ARG A 46 -1.17 1.26 -20.44
N GLU A 47 0.03 0.99 -19.94
CA GLU A 47 0.64 -0.34 -19.87
C GLU A 47 0.16 -1.17 -18.66
N ASP A 48 -0.54 -0.54 -17.70
CA ASP A 48 -0.93 -1.13 -16.42
C ASP A 48 -2.46 -1.20 -16.20
N LEU A 49 -3.29 -0.91 -17.23
CA LEU A 49 -4.73 -0.67 -17.08
C LEU A 49 -5.65 -1.72 -17.73
N TYR A 50 -6.65 -2.17 -16.98
CA TYR A 50 -8.06 -2.21 -17.41
C TYR A 50 -9.00 -1.72 -16.29
N PRO A 51 -9.72 -0.58 -16.46
CA PRO A 51 -10.67 -0.06 -15.46
C PRO A 51 -11.76 -1.05 -15.03
N GLU A 52 -12.12 -2.00 -15.90
CA GLU A 52 -13.12 -3.04 -15.64
C GLU A 52 -12.65 -4.04 -14.57
N GLU A 53 -11.33 -4.18 -14.35
CA GLU A 53 -10.78 -5.09 -13.35
C GLU A 53 -11.10 -4.63 -11.92
N PHE A 54 -11.23 -3.31 -11.70
CA PHE A 54 -11.59 -2.76 -10.40
C PHE A 54 -13.06 -3.00 -10.03
N ASP A 55 -13.96 -2.72 -10.96
CA ASP A 55 -15.39 -2.96 -10.76
C ASP A 55 -15.65 -4.45 -10.54
N ALA A 56 -14.93 -5.31 -11.26
CA ALA A 56 -14.95 -6.76 -11.06
C ALA A 56 -14.46 -7.16 -9.66
N PHE A 57 -13.39 -6.55 -9.14
CA PHE A 57 -12.92 -6.79 -7.77
C PHE A 57 -13.99 -6.42 -6.74
N VAL A 58 -14.53 -5.20 -6.78
CA VAL A 58 -15.49 -4.74 -5.77
C VAL A 58 -16.75 -5.62 -5.80
N ALA A 59 -17.25 -5.96 -6.99
CA ALA A 59 -18.40 -6.85 -7.14
C ALA A 59 -18.12 -8.24 -6.57
N GLU A 60 -16.96 -8.82 -6.87
CA GLU A 60 -16.59 -10.15 -6.40
C GLU A 60 -16.34 -10.18 -4.89
N ALA A 61 -15.63 -9.19 -4.35
CA ALA A 61 -15.39 -9.06 -2.92
C ALA A 61 -16.70 -8.96 -2.12
N ARG A 62 -17.68 -8.18 -2.62
CA ARG A 62 -18.99 -8.07 -1.97
C ARG A 62 -19.82 -9.35 -2.12
N ARG A 63 -19.75 -10.04 -3.25
CA ARG A 63 -20.39 -11.36 -3.43
C ARG A 63 -19.82 -12.37 -2.42
N VAL A 64 -18.49 -12.48 -2.32
CA VAL A 64 -17.80 -13.40 -1.40
C VAL A 64 -18.11 -13.01 0.05
N GLN A 65 -18.05 -11.72 0.41
CA GLN A 65 -18.45 -11.24 1.74
C GLN A 65 -19.85 -11.71 2.13
N ALA A 66 -20.83 -11.59 1.24
CA ALA A 66 -22.20 -12.05 1.49
C ALA A 66 -22.30 -13.58 1.63
N ALA A 67 -21.54 -14.33 0.84
CA ALA A 67 -21.56 -15.79 0.84
C ALA A 67 -21.01 -16.41 2.14
N TYR A 68 -20.05 -15.75 2.79
CA TYR A 68 -19.32 -16.30 3.95
C TYR A 68 -19.60 -15.60 5.28
N THR A 69 -20.61 -14.72 5.36
CA THR A 69 -20.93 -13.92 6.56
C THR A 69 -21.17 -14.73 7.84
N SER A 70 -21.61 -16.00 7.72
CA SER A 70 -21.82 -16.89 8.88
C SER A 70 -20.54 -17.58 9.38
N GLN A 71 -19.43 -17.45 8.66
CA GLN A 71 -18.18 -18.17 8.90
C GLN A 71 -17.01 -17.24 9.26
N ILE A 72 -16.95 -16.06 8.64
CA ILE A 72 -15.86 -15.09 8.81
C ILE A 72 -16.36 -13.67 8.56
N GLN A 73 -15.83 -12.70 9.31
CA GLN A 73 -16.07 -11.29 9.03
C GLN A 73 -15.08 -10.80 7.96
N LEU A 74 -15.59 -10.47 6.77
CA LEU A 74 -14.77 -9.92 5.70
C LEU A 74 -14.90 -8.41 5.65
N LEU A 75 -13.77 -7.72 5.45
CA LEU A 75 -13.71 -6.28 5.20
C LEU A 75 -13.19 -6.07 3.77
N VAL A 76 -13.91 -5.30 2.96
CA VAL A 76 -13.52 -4.98 1.58
C VAL A 76 -12.76 -3.65 1.61
N GLY A 77 -11.45 -3.69 1.44
CA GLY A 77 -10.60 -2.49 1.43
C GLY A 77 -9.81 -2.35 0.14
N LEU A 78 -8.96 -1.33 0.09
CA LEU A 78 -8.00 -1.12 -0.99
C LEU A 78 -6.63 -0.85 -0.43
N GLU A 79 -5.60 -1.34 -1.11
CA GLU A 79 -4.23 -0.91 -0.87
C GLU A 79 -3.84 0.19 -1.84
N THR A 80 -3.45 1.35 -1.31
CA THR A 80 -3.04 2.51 -2.11
C THR A 80 -1.64 2.34 -2.70
N ASP A 81 -1.33 3.12 -3.72
CA ASP A 81 0.03 3.28 -4.24
C ASP A 81 0.27 4.74 -4.66
N LEU A 82 1.53 5.16 -4.70
CA LEU A 82 1.96 6.48 -5.16
C LEU A 82 3.14 6.32 -6.13
N ILE A 83 2.83 6.30 -7.42
CA ILE A 83 3.83 6.32 -8.49
C ILE A 83 3.99 7.74 -9.02
N THR A 84 2.86 8.41 -9.28
CA THR A 84 2.75 9.79 -9.78
C THR A 84 1.50 10.47 -9.21
N GLU A 85 1.41 11.80 -9.35
CA GLU A 85 0.20 12.56 -8.97
C GLU A 85 -1.07 12.06 -9.68
N ARG A 86 -0.93 11.51 -10.90
CA ARG A 86 -2.06 10.94 -11.63
C ARG A 86 -2.68 9.76 -10.89
N ASP A 87 -1.87 8.98 -10.16
CA ASP A 87 -2.36 7.83 -9.40
C ASP A 87 -3.19 8.27 -8.20
N LEU A 88 -2.79 9.37 -7.55
CA LEU A 88 -3.56 9.94 -6.44
C LEU A 88 -4.87 10.59 -6.92
N VAL A 89 -4.86 11.26 -8.07
CA VAL A 89 -6.10 11.76 -8.70
C VAL A 89 -7.03 10.60 -9.03
N GLY A 90 -6.50 9.57 -9.68
CA GLY A 90 -7.31 8.40 -10.05
C GLY A 90 -7.87 7.66 -8.84
N LEU A 91 -7.12 7.54 -7.74
CA LEU A 91 -7.63 6.97 -6.50
C LEU A 91 -8.78 7.81 -5.92
N SER A 92 -8.66 9.14 -6.00
CA SER A 92 -9.75 10.04 -5.60
C SER A 92 -11.03 9.76 -6.41
N ASP A 93 -10.89 9.59 -7.73
CA ASP A 93 -12.03 9.27 -8.63
C ASP A 93 -12.63 7.87 -8.34
N ILE A 94 -11.82 6.92 -7.90
CA ILE A 94 -12.30 5.59 -7.47
C ILE A 94 -13.11 5.71 -6.18
N LEU A 95 -12.58 6.41 -5.19
CA LEU A 95 -13.25 6.58 -3.90
C LEU A 95 -14.55 7.39 -4.03
N GLU A 96 -14.60 8.36 -4.93
CA GLU A 96 -15.85 9.08 -5.24
C GLU A 96 -16.91 8.16 -5.87
N ARG A 97 -16.52 7.24 -6.76
CA ARG A 97 -17.45 6.35 -7.46
C ARG A 97 -17.85 5.11 -6.67
N HIS A 98 -16.95 4.57 -5.86
CA HIS A 98 -17.09 3.26 -5.21
C HIS A 98 -16.96 3.31 -3.69
N GLY A 99 -16.91 4.51 -3.08
CA GLY A 99 -16.69 4.67 -1.64
C GLY A 99 -17.66 3.87 -0.76
N ASP A 100 -18.94 3.79 -1.14
CA ASP A 100 -19.94 2.98 -0.42
C ASP A 100 -19.64 1.47 -0.42
N GLY A 101 -18.81 1.03 -1.38
CA GLY A 101 -18.36 -0.34 -1.55
C GLY A 101 -16.98 -0.63 -0.94
N ILE A 102 -16.34 0.33 -0.28
CA ILE A 102 -15.00 0.20 0.34
C ILE A 102 -15.09 0.52 1.84
N ASP A 103 -14.71 -0.44 2.68
CA ASP A 103 -14.78 -0.37 4.13
C ASP A 103 -13.59 0.37 4.76
N TYR A 104 -12.39 0.31 4.13
CA TYR A 104 -11.17 0.93 4.63
C TYR A 104 -10.04 0.96 3.59
N LEU A 105 -8.99 1.72 3.89
CA LEU A 105 -7.77 1.82 3.10
C LEU A 105 -6.54 1.34 3.87
N VAL A 106 -5.66 0.66 3.14
CA VAL A 106 -4.27 0.41 3.53
C VAL A 106 -3.38 1.39 2.76
N GLY A 107 -2.82 2.35 3.48
CA GLY A 107 -1.93 3.38 2.97
C GLY A 107 -0.53 2.86 2.73
N SER A 108 -0.25 2.40 1.52
CA SER A 108 1.04 1.84 1.11
C SER A 108 1.76 2.69 0.07
N VAL A 109 3.07 2.48 -0.02
CA VAL A 109 3.97 3.06 -1.03
C VAL A 109 4.90 1.94 -1.51
N HIS A 110 4.85 1.63 -2.81
CA HIS A 110 5.69 0.60 -3.43
C HIS A 110 6.72 1.17 -4.41
N HIS A 111 6.75 2.49 -4.57
CA HIS A 111 7.59 3.17 -5.55
C HIS A 111 8.34 4.33 -4.92
N VAL A 112 9.57 4.53 -5.37
CA VAL A 112 10.32 5.77 -5.15
C VAL A 112 10.81 6.25 -6.51
N HIS A 113 10.60 7.54 -6.79
CA HIS A 113 10.95 8.14 -8.07
C HIS A 113 10.31 7.42 -9.28
N GLY A 114 9.10 6.88 -9.09
CA GLY A 114 8.35 6.13 -10.10
C GLY A 114 8.91 4.74 -10.42
N ILE A 115 9.85 4.22 -9.62
CA ILE A 115 10.45 2.88 -9.79
C ILE A 115 10.06 1.99 -8.61
N PRO A 116 9.63 0.73 -8.86
CA PRO A 116 9.29 -0.22 -7.79
C PRO A 116 10.46 -0.46 -6.83
N ILE A 117 10.17 -0.61 -5.54
CA ILE A 117 11.19 -0.85 -4.50
C ILE A 117 11.12 -2.25 -3.89
N ASP A 118 10.12 -3.03 -4.25
CA ASP A 118 9.77 -4.32 -3.64
C ASP A 118 9.76 -5.50 -4.61
N PHE A 119 9.68 -5.25 -5.93
CA PHE A 119 9.56 -6.28 -6.95
C PHE A 119 10.75 -7.24 -7.02
N ASP A 120 11.96 -6.72 -7.25
CA ASP A 120 13.20 -7.50 -7.25
C ASP A 120 14.41 -6.62 -6.87
N ARG A 121 15.54 -7.26 -6.55
CA ARG A 121 16.76 -6.56 -6.14
C ARG A 121 17.37 -5.69 -7.25
N GLU A 122 17.28 -6.10 -8.51
CA GLU A 122 17.84 -5.35 -9.64
C GLU A 122 17.08 -4.04 -9.88
N THR A 123 15.75 -4.12 -9.85
CA THR A 123 14.84 -2.98 -9.94
C THR A 123 15.02 -2.03 -8.77
N PHE A 124 15.19 -2.55 -7.55
CA PHE A 124 15.56 -1.73 -6.38
C PHE A 124 16.90 -1.00 -6.57
N GLN A 125 17.94 -1.67 -7.09
CA GLN A 125 19.22 -1.01 -7.38
C GLN A 125 19.09 0.08 -8.45
N ARG A 126 18.26 -0.14 -9.47
CA ARG A 126 17.92 0.88 -10.47
C ARG A 126 17.18 2.07 -9.84
N CYS A 127 16.30 1.82 -8.88
CA CYS A 127 15.63 2.89 -8.12
C CYS A 127 16.67 3.78 -7.44
N LEU A 128 17.59 3.19 -6.67
CA LEU A 128 18.67 3.94 -6.01
C LEU A 128 19.53 4.71 -7.03
N ALA A 129 19.95 4.06 -8.13
CA ALA A 129 20.75 4.70 -9.17
C ALA A 129 20.04 5.85 -9.89
N SER A 130 18.69 5.91 -9.85
CA SER A 130 17.91 6.98 -10.46
C SER A 130 17.87 8.26 -9.63
N ILE A 131 18.24 8.19 -8.34
CA ILE A 131 18.24 9.35 -7.44
C ILE A 131 19.32 10.33 -7.92
N PRO A 132 18.98 11.64 -8.08
CA PRO A 132 19.93 12.62 -8.58
C PRO A 132 21.24 12.64 -7.77
N ASN A 133 22.36 12.35 -8.43
CA ASN A 133 23.68 12.34 -7.79
C ASN A 133 24.41 13.68 -7.99
N SER A 134 25.02 14.20 -6.93
CA SER A 134 26.15 15.12 -7.03
C SER A 134 27.44 14.32 -7.13
N ALA A 135 28.52 14.93 -7.65
CA ALA A 135 29.80 14.26 -7.88
C ALA A 135 30.42 13.65 -6.60
N ASP A 136 30.06 14.18 -5.43
CA ASP A 136 30.62 13.80 -4.13
C ASP A 136 29.66 12.95 -3.27
N MET A 137 28.52 12.52 -3.81
CA MET A 137 27.52 11.76 -3.06
C MET A 137 27.99 10.32 -2.80
N SER A 138 28.07 9.93 -1.52
CA SER A 138 28.33 8.55 -1.13
C SER A 138 27.09 7.66 -1.28
N ASP A 139 27.27 6.34 -1.25
CA ASP A 139 26.14 5.39 -1.22
C ASP A 139 25.28 5.55 0.04
N GLU A 140 25.89 5.98 1.15
CA GLU A 140 25.18 6.27 2.40
C GLU A 140 24.29 7.51 2.25
N ASP A 141 24.82 8.59 1.67
CA ASP A 141 24.03 9.80 1.38
C ASP A 141 22.85 9.48 0.46
N ARG A 142 23.08 8.69 -0.60
CA ARG A 142 22.04 8.26 -1.53
C ARG A 142 20.95 7.44 -0.83
N THR A 143 21.36 6.55 0.08
CA THR A 143 20.42 5.79 0.91
C THR A 143 19.59 6.72 1.80
N GLY A 144 20.21 7.76 2.38
CA GLY A 144 19.50 8.79 3.12
C GLY A 144 18.42 9.48 2.28
N VAL A 145 18.76 9.94 1.08
CA VAL A 145 17.81 10.58 0.15
C VAL A 145 16.68 9.63 -0.26
N PHE A 146 17.00 8.36 -0.55
CA PHE A 146 16.00 7.33 -0.83
C PHE A 146 14.96 7.19 0.29
N LEU A 147 15.44 7.05 1.54
CA LEU A 147 14.57 6.91 2.71
C LEU A 147 13.72 8.16 2.92
N GLU A 148 14.30 9.34 2.73
CA GLU A 148 13.60 10.61 2.79
C GLU A 148 12.46 10.72 1.77
N MET A 149 12.70 10.31 0.51
CA MET A 149 11.69 10.30 -0.54
C MET A 149 10.56 9.31 -0.23
N TYR A 150 10.90 8.12 0.27
CA TYR A 150 9.93 7.12 0.69
C TYR A 150 8.99 7.64 1.79
N PHE A 151 9.54 8.26 2.85
CA PHE A 151 8.72 8.78 3.94
C PHE A 151 7.94 10.04 3.57
N ASP A 152 8.39 10.84 2.60
CA ASP A 152 7.59 11.95 2.06
C ASP A 152 6.42 11.44 1.22
N ALA A 153 6.63 10.44 0.36
CA ALA A 153 5.55 9.80 -0.40
C ALA A 153 4.50 9.18 0.53
N GLN A 154 4.93 8.47 1.58
CA GLN A 154 4.02 7.91 2.57
C GLN A 154 3.21 9.01 3.27
N TYR A 155 3.86 10.11 3.65
CA TYR A 155 3.18 11.24 4.28
C TYR A 155 2.11 11.85 3.39
N GLU A 156 2.40 12.00 2.10
CA GLU A 156 1.46 12.52 1.11
C GLU A 156 0.20 11.65 1.00
N VAL A 157 0.37 10.32 0.87
CA VAL A 157 -0.75 9.35 0.89
C VAL A 157 -1.56 9.50 2.17
N MET A 158 -0.89 9.57 3.33
CA MET A 158 -1.57 9.69 4.62
C MET A 158 -2.33 11.00 4.77
N GLN A 159 -1.79 12.12 4.30
CA GLN A 159 -2.46 13.42 4.37
C GLN A 159 -3.69 13.47 3.44
N ARG A 160 -3.56 12.91 2.24
CA ARG A 160 -4.59 13.00 1.20
C ARG A 160 -5.76 12.06 1.47
N PHE A 161 -5.50 10.80 1.80
CA PHE A 161 -6.53 9.77 1.89
C PHE A 161 -6.87 9.36 3.31
N LYS A 162 -6.03 9.68 4.31
CA LYS A 162 -6.24 9.35 5.72
C LYS A 162 -6.59 7.87 5.93
N PRO A 163 -5.78 6.93 5.40
CA PRO A 163 -6.09 5.52 5.46
C PRO A 163 -6.16 5.04 6.91
N GLU A 164 -7.08 4.11 7.19
CA GLU A 164 -7.28 3.52 8.51
C GLU A 164 -6.06 2.72 8.96
N ILE A 165 -5.32 2.15 8.01
CA ILE A 165 -4.12 1.37 8.24
C ILE A 165 -2.97 1.94 7.41
N VAL A 166 -1.80 2.14 8.01
CA VAL A 166 -0.56 2.41 7.26
C VAL A 166 0.06 1.06 6.91
N GLY A 167 0.17 0.77 5.61
CA GLY A 167 0.81 -0.45 5.12
C GLY A 167 2.31 -0.44 5.38
N HIS A 168 2.92 -1.63 5.44
CA HIS A 168 4.34 -1.92 5.72
C HIS A 168 5.28 -0.70 5.70
N ILE A 169 5.32 0.04 6.82
CA ILE A 169 6.03 1.31 6.96
C ILE A 169 7.54 1.19 6.76
N ASP A 170 8.05 -0.04 6.85
CA ASP A 170 9.45 -0.39 6.71
C ASP A 170 9.77 -1.09 5.38
N LEU A 171 8.88 -1.04 4.37
CA LEU A 171 9.13 -1.63 3.04
C LEU A 171 10.43 -1.12 2.41
N CYS A 172 10.80 0.13 2.68
CA CYS A 172 12.09 0.70 2.27
C CYS A 172 13.33 -0.09 2.75
N ARG A 173 13.17 -1.03 3.69
CA ARG A 173 14.23 -1.91 4.23
C ARG A 173 14.17 -3.33 3.66
N LEU A 174 13.25 -3.65 2.75
CA LEU A 174 13.05 -5.02 2.24
C LEU A 174 14.37 -5.68 1.78
N TYR A 175 15.18 -4.94 1.00
CA TYR A 175 16.45 -5.43 0.48
C TYR A 175 17.68 -5.12 1.37
N THR A 176 17.46 -4.43 2.49
CA THR A 176 18.45 -3.97 3.48
C THR A 176 17.91 -4.10 4.92
N PRO A 177 17.50 -5.32 5.37
CA PRO A 177 16.72 -5.48 6.60
C PRO A 177 17.48 -5.11 7.88
N THR A 178 18.81 -5.03 7.83
CA THR A 178 19.69 -4.63 8.94
C THR A 178 19.94 -3.12 9.00
N LEU A 179 19.46 -2.35 8.03
CA LEU A 179 19.62 -0.90 8.00
C LEU A 179 18.97 -0.27 9.24
N ASP A 180 19.74 0.55 9.96
CA ASP A 180 19.25 1.34 11.10
C ASP A 180 18.77 2.71 10.61
N LEU A 181 17.46 2.92 10.63
CA LEU A 181 16.84 4.18 10.23
C LEU A 181 17.30 5.36 11.10
N ARG A 182 17.74 5.12 12.33
CA ARG A 182 18.20 6.18 13.24
C ARG A 182 19.54 6.79 12.83
N ALA A 183 20.33 6.09 12.00
CA ALA A 183 21.56 6.63 11.45
C ALA A 183 21.30 7.77 10.45
N TYR A 184 20.10 7.81 9.86
CA TYR A 184 19.70 8.80 8.86
C TYR A 184 18.80 9.86 9.50
N ALA A 185 19.39 10.88 10.15
CA ALA A 185 18.65 11.85 10.95
C ALA A 185 17.46 12.53 10.23
N ALA A 186 17.62 12.89 8.95
CA ALA A 186 16.55 13.50 8.16
C ALA A 186 15.39 12.52 7.88
N ALA A 187 15.70 11.31 7.42
CA ALA A 187 14.70 10.27 7.22
C ALA A 187 14.01 9.85 8.53
N TRP A 188 14.76 9.75 9.63
CA TRP A 188 14.21 9.47 10.96
C TRP A 188 13.22 10.55 11.41
N SER A 189 13.53 11.82 11.15
CA SER A 189 12.60 12.92 11.42
C SER A 189 11.31 12.81 10.60
N LYS A 190 11.39 12.42 9.33
CA LYS A 190 10.22 12.22 8.47
C LYS A 190 9.39 11.01 8.88
N LEU A 191 10.01 9.90 9.24
CA LEU A 191 9.31 8.75 9.82
C LEU A 191 8.57 9.14 11.11
N THR A 192 9.25 9.88 12.00
CA THR A 192 8.65 10.34 13.26
C THR A 192 7.42 11.23 12.98
N ARG A 193 7.53 12.18 12.04
CA ARG A 193 6.40 12.99 11.56
C ARG A 193 5.22 12.12 11.11
N ASN A 194 5.48 11.08 10.32
CA ASN A 194 4.43 10.21 9.78
C ASN A 194 3.73 9.43 10.89
N VAL A 195 4.48 8.87 11.85
CA VAL A 195 3.93 8.14 13.00
C VAL A 195 3.09 9.05 13.91
N GLU A 196 3.42 10.33 14.00
CA GLU A 196 2.68 11.30 14.81
C GLU A 196 1.42 11.84 14.11
N LEU A 197 1.36 11.82 12.77
CA LEU A 197 0.26 12.38 11.99
C LEU A 197 -1.14 11.88 12.41
N PRO A 198 -1.40 10.56 12.59
CA PRO A 198 -2.72 10.07 12.98
C PRO A 198 -3.21 10.60 14.34
N ARG A 199 -2.29 10.99 15.24
CA ARG A 199 -2.64 11.51 16.58
C ARG A 199 -3.23 12.93 16.51
N HIS A 200 -2.99 13.65 15.43
CA HIS A 200 -3.46 15.02 15.24
C HIS A 200 -4.78 15.11 14.46
N THR A 201 -5.06 14.13 13.59
CA THR A 201 -6.31 14.09 12.80
C THR A 201 -7.51 13.56 13.59
N ALA A 202 -7.29 12.72 14.61
CA ALA A 202 -8.34 12.18 15.48
C ALA A 202 -9.06 13.22 16.38
N ARG A 203 -8.66 14.50 16.35
CA ARG A 203 -9.30 15.57 17.14
C ARG A 203 -10.45 16.29 16.43
N CYS A 204 -10.79 15.95 15.19
CA CYS A 204 -11.88 16.57 14.44
C CYS A 204 -12.86 15.53 13.87
N SER A 205 -13.61 14.90 14.75
CA SER A 205 -14.91 14.30 14.40
C SER A 205 -15.82 14.40 15.63
N LYS A 206 -16.70 15.40 15.61
CA LYS A 206 -17.94 15.45 16.37
C LYS A 206 -19.08 15.21 15.39
#